data_AF-A0A2M7YQU9-F1
#
_entry.id   AF-A0A2M7YQU9-F1
#
_cell.length_a   1.000
_cell.length_b   1.000
_cell.length_c   1.000
_cell.angle_alpha   90.00
_cell.angle_beta   90.00
_cell.angle_gamma   90.00
#
_symmetry.space_group_name_H-M   'P 1'
#
loop_
_entity.id
_entity.type
_entity.pdbx_description
1 polymer ?
#
loop_
_entity_poly.entity_id
_entity_poly.type
_entity_poly.pdbx_seq_one_letter_code
_entity_poly.pdbx_strand_id
1 'polypeptide(L)' 'MALILVGLTAALTLPGCAGVGVKPWERDILAAPGMQVDPDPLVTALDEHIYFSKEASTGGLGTGGGGCGCN' A
#
# COMPACT_ATOMS: atom_id res chain seq x y z
N MET A 1 23.70 32.19 -0.97
CA MET A 1 23.78 31.45 0.32
C MET A 1 22.51 31.61 1.15
N ALA A 2 22.09 32.84 1.49
CA ALA A 2 20.87 33.08 2.30
C ALA A 2 19.58 32.50 1.70
N LEU A 3 19.35 32.65 0.38
CA LEU A 3 18.17 32.10 -0.31
C LEU A 3 18.09 30.56 -0.24
N ILE A 4 19.24 29.87 -0.29
CA ILE A 4 19.30 28.41 -0.20
C ILE A 4 18.97 27.96 1.23
N LEU A 5 19.48 28.67 2.24
CA LEU A 5 19.16 28.39 3.64
C LEU A 5 17.66 28.56 3.94
N VAL A 6 17.05 29.62 3.41
CA VAL A 6 15.61 29.90 3.57
C VAL A 6 14.75 28.86 2.85
N GLY A 7 15.16 28.42 1.65
CA GLY A 7 14.47 27.34 0.95
C GLY A 7 14.54 26.00 1.69
N LEU A 8 15.70 25.69 2.28
CA LEU A 8 15.91 24.45 3.04
C LEU A 8 15.06 24.43 4.33
N THR A 9 15.04 25.52 5.09
CA THR A 9 14.22 25.60 6.31
C THR A 9 12.72 25.58 6.02
N ALA A 10 12.27 26.16 4.90
CA ALA A 10 10.88 26.06 4.46
C ALA A 10 10.47 24.62 4.11
N ALA A 11 11.36 23.84 3.49
CA ALA A 11 11.10 22.44 3.15
C ALA A 11 10.98 21.53 4.39
N LEU A 12 11.76 21.81 5.45
CA LEU A 12 11.75 21.00 6.68
C LEU A 12 10.53 21.28 7.59
N THR A 13 9.83 22.39 7.40
CA THR A 13 8.74 22.83 8.28
C THR A 13 7.34 22.58 7.73
N LEU A 14 7.22 21.89 6.59
CA LEU A 14 5.93 21.42 6.08
C LEU A 14 5.58 20.08 6.77
N PRO A 15 4.72 20.05 7.81
CA PRO A 15 4.16 18.80 8.28
C PRO A 15 3.32 18.21 7.15
N GLY A 16 3.83 17.17 6.49
CA GLY A 16 3.00 16.38 5.59
C GLY A 16 1.83 15.77 6.36
N CYS A 17 0.83 15.27 5.64
CA CYS A 17 -0.30 14.55 6.23
C CYS A 17 0.08 13.16 6.79
N ALA A 18 1.33 12.95 7.19
CA ALA A 18 1.85 11.66 7.67
C ALA A 18 1.17 11.18 8.97
N GLY A 19 0.54 12.09 9.73
CA GLY A 19 -0.30 11.76 10.90
C GLY A 19 -1.80 11.67 10.61
N VAL A 20 -2.23 11.94 9.38
CA VAL A 20 -3.64 11.89 8.96
C VAL A 20 -3.88 10.56 8.25
N GLY A 21 -4.29 9.55 9.02
CA GLY A 21 -4.56 8.21 8.51
C GLY A 21 -4.96 7.24 9.61
N VAL A 22 -5.50 6.10 9.22
CA VAL A 22 -5.81 4.98 10.12
C VAL A 22 -4.57 4.13 10.32
N LYS A 23 -4.34 3.64 11.54
CA LYS A 23 -3.24 2.72 11.82
C LYS A 23 -3.43 1.43 11.00
N PRO A 24 -2.36 0.72 10.62
CA PRO A 24 -2.48 -0.44 9.74
C PRO A 24 -3.52 -1.49 10.20
N TRP A 25 -3.58 -1.78 11.50
CA TRP A 25 -4.55 -2.70 12.10
C TRP A 25 -5.98 -2.15 12.22
N GLU A 26 -6.17 -0.84 12.16
CA GLU A 26 -7.49 -0.21 12.16
C GLU A 26 -8.19 -0.34 10.80
N ARG A 27 -7.43 -0.67 9.74
CA ARG A 27 -7.99 -0.92 8.40
C ARG A 27 -8.93 -2.11 8.38
N ASP A 28 -8.69 -3.13 9.19
CA ASP A 28 -9.55 -4.32 9.28
C ASP A 28 -10.95 -3.99 9.79
N ILE A 29 -11.05 -3.05 10.74
CA ILE A 29 -12.31 -2.69 11.40
C ILE A 29 -13.05 -1.59 10.64
N LEU A 30 -12.31 -0.68 9.99
CA LEU A 30 -12.86 0.48 9.30
C LEU A 30 -13.14 0.25 7.80
N ALA A 31 -12.55 -0.79 7.19
CA ALA A 31 -12.81 -1.11 5.79
C ALA A 31 -14.18 -1.80 5.64
N ALA A 32 -15.04 -1.23 4.81
CA ALA A 32 -16.25 -1.91 4.39
C ALA A 32 -15.92 -3.05 3.40
N PRO A 33 -16.77 -4.09 3.26
CA PRO A 33 -16.55 -5.18 2.31
C PRO A 33 -16.34 -4.71 0.85
N GLY A 34 -16.93 -3.59 0.44
CA GLY A 34 -16.74 -3.01 -0.89
C GLY A 34 -15.45 -2.20 -1.08
N MET A 35 -14.61 -2.06 -0.05
CA MET A 35 -13.33 -1.35 -0.09
C MET A 35 -12.14 -2.31 -0.27
N GLN A 36 -12.41 -3.60 -0.47
CA GLN A 36 -11.39 -4.58 -0.78
C GLN A 36 -10.72 -4.22 -2.11
N VAL A 37 -9.39 -4.22 -2.11
CA VAL A 37 -8.57 -3.98 -3.31
C VAL A 37 -8.78 -5.11 -4.32
N ASP A 38 -8.95 -6.32 -3.80
CA ASP A 38 -9.31 -7.50 -4.57
C ASP A 38 -10.64 -8.08 -4.06
N PRO A 39 -11.72 -7.99 -4.84
CA PRO A 39 -13.02 -8.53 -4.47
C PRO A 39 -13.07 -10.08 -4.53
N ASP A 40 -12.15 -10.72 -5.25
CA ASP A 40 -12.09 -12.19 -5.38
C ASP A 40 -10.64 -12.70 -5.27
N PRO A 41 -10.10 -12.75 -4.04
CA PRO A 41 -8.71 -13.17 -3.81
C PRO A 41 -8.44 -14.62 -4.21
N LEU A 42 -9.46 -15.46 -4.33
CA LEU A 42 -9.28 -16.84 -4.75
C LEU A 42 -9.01 -16.93 -6.26
N VAL A 43 -9.78 -16.18 -7.05
CA VAL A 43 -9.56 -16.10 -8.50
C VAL A 43 -8.21 -15.46 -8.80
N THR A 44 -7.87 -14.36 -8.14
CA THR A 44 -6.57 -13.70 -8.31
C THR A 44 -5.41 -14.62 -7.95
N ALA A 45 -5.49 -15.35 -6.83
CA ALA A 45 -4.44 -16.31 -6.45
C ALA A 45 -4.28 -17.45 -7.47
N LEU A 46 -5.38 -17.92 -8.06
CA LEU A 46 -5.34 -18.94 -9.10
C LEU A 46 -4.68 -18.40 -10.38
N ASP A 47 -5.07 -17.20 -10.82
CA ASP A 47 -4.52 -16.56 -12.01
C ASP A 47 -3.01 -16.27 -11.85
N GLU A 48 -2.59 -15.80 -10.67
CA GLU A 48 -1.19 -15.64 -10.32
C GLU A 48 -0.43 -16.97 -10.40
N HIS A 49 -0.98 -18.03 -9.80
CA HIS A 49 -0.35 -19.34 -9.85
C HIS A 49 -0.15 -19.83 -11.29
N ILE A 50 -1.16 -19.63 -12.14
CA ILE A 50 -1.08 -19.97 -13.57
C ILE A 50 -0.03 -19.12 -14.28
N TYR A 51 -0.01 -17.81 -14.03
CA TYR A 51 0.89 -16.86 -14.66
C TYR A 51 2.37 -17.17 -14.35
N PHE A 52 2.72 -17.28 -13.07
CA PHE A 52 4.09 -17.59 -12.65
C PHE A 52 4.56 -18.97 -13.14
N SER A 53 3.65 -19.95 -13.17
CA SER A 53 3.95 -21.28 -13.73
C SER A 53 4.27 -21.21 -15.23
N LYS A 54 3.60 -20.34 -15.98
CA LYS A 54 3.85 -20.15 -17.43
C LYS A 54 5.13 -19.38 -17.70
N GLU A 55 5.45 -18.40 -16.88
CA GLU A 55 6.60 -17.52 -17.09
C GLU A 55 7.89 -18.05 -16.45
N ALA A 56 7.82 -19.16 -15.71
CA ALA A 56 8.91 -19.68 -14.89
C ALA A 56 9.51 -18.61 -13.96
N SER A 57 8.67 -17.65 -13.54
CA SER A 57 9.02 -16.55 -12.66
C SER A 57 8.47 -16.80 -11.25
N THR A 58 9.07 -16.17 -10.25
CA THR A 58 8.67 -16.30 -8.84
C THR A 58 8.56 -14.91 -8.22
N GLY A 59 7.52 -14.70 -7.40
CA GLY A 59 7.22 -13.43 -6.75
C GLY A 59 5.86 -12.90 -7.17
N GLY A 60 4.88 -12.97 -6.25
CA GLY A 60 3.50 -12.49 -6.45
C GLY A 60 3.41 -11.00 -6.80
N LEU A 61 2.25 -10.56 -7.33
CA LEU A 61 2.04 -9.16 -7.77
C LEU A 61 2.09 -8.13 -6.62
N GLY A 62 2.18 -8.59 -5.38
CA GLY A 62 2.44 -7.73 -4.23
C GLY A 62 1.73 -8.22 -2.99
N THR A 63 2.13 -7.64 -1.86
CA THR A 63 1.47 -7.76 -0.56
C THR A 63 -0.03 -7.51 -0.72
N GLY A 64 -0.85 -8.53 -0.45
CA GLY A 64 -2.30 -8.53 -0.63
C GLY A 64 -2.96 -7.22 -0.23
N GLY A 65 -3.80 -6.69 -1.12
CA GLY A 65 -4.50 -5.45 -0.87
C GLY A 65 -5.54 -5.57 0.25
N GLY A 66 -5.99 -4.41 0.74
CA GLY A 66 -7.32 -4.23 1.33
C GLY A 66 -7.64 -4.82 2.72
N GLY A 67 -6.69 -5.39 3.48
CA GLY A 67 -6.98 -5.93 4.83
C GLY A 67 -5.75 -6.01 5.73
N CYS A 68 -5.97 -5.94 7.06
CA CYS A 68 -5.08 -5.96 8.27
C CYS A 68 -3.61 -5.46 8.22
N GLY A 69 -3.07 -5.09 7.06
CA GLY A 69 -1.69 -4.65 6.86
C GLY A 69 -0.63 -5.74 7.07
N CYS A 70 -1.02 -6.98 7.32
CA CYS A 70 -0.07 -8.08 7.55
C CYS A 70 0.42 -8.64 6.21
N ASN A 71 1.68 -8.36 5.87
CA ASN A 71 2.56 -9.38 5.32
C ASN A 71 3.49 -9.86 6.42
#